data_AF-A0A5S9LY92-F1
#
_entry.id   AF-A0A5S9LY92-F1
#
_cell.length_a   1.000
_cell.length_b   1.000
_cell.length_c   1.000
_cell.angle_alpha   90.00
_cell.angle_beta   90.00
_cell.angle_gamma   90.00
#
_symmetry.space_group_name_H-M   'P 1'
#
loop_
_entity.id
_entity.type
_entity.pdbx_description
1 polymer ?
#
loop_
_entity_poly.entity_id
_entity_poly.type
_entity_poly.pdbx_seq_one_letter_code
_entity_poly.pdbx_strand_id
1 'polypeptide(L)'
;MKATNAEAEEDLMIITGSGVIIRMAVSDISTTGRVTQGVRLIRLGDDEHVATVALVEQSQEDDEENSEENVETIESDQEQSE
;
A
#
# COMPACT_ATOMS: atom_id res chain seq x y z
N MET A 1 -9.24 -13.54 -9.39
CA MET A 1 -8.56 -13.06 -8.17
C MET A 1 -8.28 -14.28 -7.31
N LYS A 2 -7.00 -14.59 -7.03
CA LYS A 2 -6.61 -15.75 -6.23
C LYS A 2 -6.70 -15.36 -4.76
N ALA A 3 -7.36 -16.17 -3.94
CA ALA A 3 -7.38 -15.96 -2.50
C ALA A 3 -6.18 -16.67 -1.88
N THR A 4 -5.48 -15.99 -0.98
CA THR A 4 -4.33 -16.51 -0.24
C THR A 4 -4.53 -16.16 1.22
N ASN A 5 -4.30 -17.13 2.11
CA ASN A 5 -4.31 -16.89 3.55
C ASN A 5 -2.99 -16.23 3.93
N ALA A 6 -3.05 -15.29 4.85
CA ALA A 6 -1.88 -14.63 5.42
C ALA A 6 -1.95 -14.73 6.94
N GLU A 7 -0.81 -14.94 7.56
CA GLU A 7 -0.62 -14.95 9.01
C GLU A 7 -0.11 -13.58 9.50
N ALA A 8 -0.33 -13.25 10.77
CA ALA A 8 0.03 -11.93 11.31
C ALA A 8 1.56 -11.68 11.37
N GLU A 9 2.36 -12.76 11.38
CA GLU A 9 3.82 -12.74 11.42
C GLU A 9 4.46 -12.77 10.01
N GLU A 10 3.64 -12.49 8.98
CA GLU A 10 4.09 -12.37 7.59
C GLU A 10 4.08 -10.90 7.15
N ASP A 11 4.86 -10.62 6.11
CA ASP A 11 4.86 -9.37 5.37
C ASP A 11 4.24 -9.57 4.00
N LEU A 12 3.44 -8.59 3.59
CA LEU A 12 3.00 -8.44 2.23
C LEU A 12 4.03 -7.63 1.45
N MET A 13 4.60 -8.26 0.41
CA MET A 13 5.41 -7.58 -0.59
C MET A 13 4.57 -7.29 -1.84
N ILE A 14 4.56 -6.03 -2.27
CA ILE A 14 3.93 -5.56 -3.49
C ILE A 14 5.01 -5.05 -4.42
N ILE A 15 5.00 -5.52 -5.67
CA ILE A 15 5.95 -5.08 -6.70
C ILE A 15 5.16 -4.40 -7.80
N THR A 16 5.47 -3.15 -8.12
CA THR A 16 4.86 -2.42 -9.23
C THR A 16 5.59 -2.68 -10.55
N GLY A 17 4.94 -2.39 -11.68
CA GLY A 17 5.56 -2.53 -13.00
C GLY A 17 6.78 -1.64 -13.23
N SER A 18 6.94 -0.57 -12.44
CA SER A 18 8.10 0.32 -12.47
C SER A 18 9.30 -0.22 -11.67
N GLY A 19 9.12 -1.33 -10.93
CA GLY A 19 10.15 -1.95 -10.12
C GLY A 19 10.21 -1.45 -8.68
N VAL A 20 9.23 -0.66 -8.23
CA VAL A 20 9.10 -0.27 -6.82
C VAL A 20 8.61 -1.46 -6.01
N ILE A 21 9.30 -1.75 -4.91
CA ILE A 21 8.95 -2.81 -3.97
C ILE A 21 8.47 -2.15 -2.68
N ILE A 22 7.25 -2.48 -2.29
CA ILE A 22 6.62 -1.99 -1.06
C ILE A 22 6.43 -3.19 -0.14
N ARG A 23 6.98 -3.11 1.08
CA ARG A 23 6.84 -4.11 2.13
C ARG A 23 5.98 -3.55 3.24
N MET A 24 5.04 -4.36 3.74
CA MET A 24 4.11 -3.97 4.79
C MET A 24 3.81 -5.17 5.68
N ALA A 25 3.83 -4.98 7.00
CA ALA A 25 3.43 -6.00 7.93
C ALA A 25 1.95 -6.34 7.77
N VAL A 26 1.61 -7.63 7.71
CA VAL A 26 0.20 -8.07 7.60
C VAL A 26 -0.60 -7.63 8.83
N SER A 27 0.05 -7.51 9.99
CA SER A 27 -0.54 -6.98 11.23
C SER A 27 -1.12 -5.57 11.09
N ASP A 28 -0.57 -4.76 10.19
CA ASP A 28 -1.00 -3.36 10.00
C ASP A 28 -2.19 -3.25 9.04
N ILE A 29 -2.53 -4.33 8.34
CA ILE A 29 -3.62 -4.37 7.38
C ILE A 29 -4.95 -4.54 8.12
N SER A 30 -5.90 -3.67 7.81
CA SER A 30 -7.24 -3.72 8.40
C SER A 30 -7.97 -5.01 8.05
N THR A 31 -8.35 -5.76 9.07
CA THR A 31 -9.18 -6.97 8.92
C THR A 31 -10.60 -6.59 8.52
N THR A 32 -11.02 -7.06 7.35
CA THR A 32 -12.34 -6.74 6.79
C THR A 32 -13.12 -8.02 6.51
N GLY A 33 -14.44 -7.98 6.73
CA GLY A 33 -15.32 -9.12 6.51
C GLY A 33 -15.39 -9.58 5.05
N ARG A 34 -15.87 -10.82 4.84
CA ARG A 34 -15.91 -11.49 3.53
C ARG A 34 -16.79 -10.80 2.47
N VAL A 35 -17.78 -10.02 2.91
CA VAL A 35 -18.72 -9.30 2.01
C VAL A 35 -18.34 -7.83 1.99
N THR A 36 -17.16 -7.53 1.42
CA THR A 36 -16.65 -6.16 1.27
C THR A 36 -15.82 -6.04 -0.02
N GLN A 37 -15.50 -4.80 -0.40
CA GLN A 37 -14.56 -4.52 -1.49
C GLN A 37 -13.09 -4.55 -1.04
N GLY A 38 -12.84 -4.74 0.26
CA GLY A 38 -11.51 -4.64 0.87
C GLY A 38 -11.11 -3.20 1.21
N VAL A 39 -9.83 -3.03 1.53
CA VAL A 39 -9.21 -1.74 1.87
C VAL A 39 -8.10 -1.41 0.86
N ARG A 40 -7.80 -0.12 0.69
CA ARG A 40 -6.72 0.34 -0.18
C ARG A 40 -5.40 0.34 0.60
N LEU A 41 -4.44 -0.46 0.16
CA LEU A 41 -3.12 -0.54 0.81
C LEU A 41 -2.17 0.55 0.30
N ILE A 42 -2.15 0.79 -1.02
CA ILE A 42 -1.22 1.74 -1.66
C ILE A 42 -1.96 2.65 -2.64
N ARG A 43 -1.42 3.86 -2.83
CA ARG A 43 -1.76 4.74 -3.94
C ARG A 43 -0.69 4.56 -5.02
N LEU A 44 -1.13 4.43 -6.27
CA LEU A 44 -0.25 4.31 -7.43
C LEU A 44 -0.34 5.63 -8.21
N GLY A 45 0.74 5.99 -8.90
CA GLY A 45 0.74 7.11 -9.83
C GLY A 45 -0.10 6.82 -11.07
N ASP A 46 -0.24 7.83 -11.93
CA ASP A 46 -0.87 7.68 -13.23
C ASP A 46 -0.08 6.67 -14.09
N ASP A 47 -0.79 5.80 -14.82
CA ASP A 47 -0.24 4.70 -15.63
C ASP A 47 0.58 3.63 -14.89
N GLU A 48 0.63 3.67 -13.55
CA GLU A 48 1.28 2.64 -12.75
C GLU A 48 0.32 1.50 -12.37
N HIS A 49 0.84 0.28 -12.30
CA HIS A 49 0.08 -0.90 -11.92
C HIS A 49 0.91 -1.84 -11.05
N VAL A 50 0.22 -2.63 -10.23
CA VAL A 50 0.84 -3.74 -9.50
C VAL A 50 1.20 -4.84 -10.48
N ALA A 51 2.47 -5.24 -10.52
CA ALA A 51 2.94 -6.36 -11.31
C ALA A 51 2.71 -7.68 -10.58
N THR A 52 3.05 -7.75 -9.28
CA THR A 52 2.85 -8.96 -8.46
C THR A 52 2.76 -8.65 -6.97
N VAL A 53 2.27 -9.64 -6.22
CA VAL A 53 2.21 -9.64 -4.76
C VAL A 53 2.76 -10.97 -4.22
N ALA A 54 3.40 -10.94 -3.06
CA ALA A 54 3.90 -12.13 -2.38
C ALA A 54 3.75 -11.96 -0.85
N LEU A 55 3.56 -13.08 -0.15
CA LEU A 55 3.68 -13.16 1.30
C LEU A 55 5.05 -13.71 1.64
N VAL A 56 5.71 -13.11 2.63
CA VAL A 56 7.06 -13.45 3.05
C VAL A 56 7.10 -13.50 4.58
N GLU A 57 7.86 -14.42 5.15
CA GLU A 57 8.07 -14.48 6.60
C GLU A 57 8.79 -13.22 7.09
N GLN A 58 8.38 -12.67 8.24
CA GLN A 58 9.04 -11.52 8.85
C GLN A 58 10.47 -11.87 9.29
N SER A 59 11.46 -11.15 8.75
CA SER A 59 12.84 -11.13 9.22
C SER A 59 13.00 -10.07 10.33
N GLN A 60 13.73 -10.38 11.40
CA GLN A 60 13.92 -9.45 12.53
C GLN A 60 14.86 -8.25 12.24
N GLU A 61 15.13 -7.93 10.97
CA GLU A 61 16.21 -6.99 10.59
C GLU A 61 15.76 -5.66 9.96
N ASP A 62 14.47 -5.44 9.69
CA ASP A 62 14.03 -4.36 8.79
C ASP A 62 13.14 -3.29 9.45
N ASP A 63 13.62 -2.70 10.55
CA ASP A 63 12.97 -1.58 11.28
C ASP A 63 13.53 -0.19 10.88
N GLU A 64 14.00 -0.01 9.63
CA GLU A 64 14.48 1.28 9.14
C GLU A 64 13.81 1.67 7.82
N GLU A 65 13.16 2.85 7.83
CA GLU A 65 12.61 3.62 6.70
C GLU A 65 11.08 3.53 6.44
N ASN A 66 10.29 4.11 7.35
CA ASN A 66 9.01 4.74 6.97
C ASN A 66 9.21 6.27 6.84
N SER A 67 9.58 6.72 5.65
CA SER A 67 9.53 8.13 5.26
C SER A 67 8.15 8.42 4.66
N GLU A 68 7.20 8.81 5.51
CA GLU A 68 5.90 9.33 5.09
C GLU A 68 6.08 10.62 4.27
N GLU A 69 6.07 10.53 2.94
CA GLU A 69 5.90 11.70 2.08
C GLU A 69 4.42 12.10 2.11
N ASN A 70 4.08 12.94 3.09
CA ASN A 70 2.80 13.61 3.21
C ASN A 70 2.63 14.56 2.02
N VAL A 71 1.90 14.13 0.99
CA VAL A 71 1.49 14.99 -0.12
C VAL A 71 0.49 16.02 0.40
N GLU A 72 0.96 17.24 0.63
CA GLU A 72 0.12 18.39 0.99
C GLU A 72 -0.96 18.61 -0.08
N THR A 73 -2.21 18.49 0.36
CA THR A 73 -3.38 19.04 -0.30
C THR A 73 -3.23 20.56 -0.42
N ILE A 74 -3.09 21.08 -1.64
CA ILE A 74 -3.41 22.49 -1.92
C ILE A 74 -4.79 22.52 -2.58
N GLU A 75 -5.83 22.58 -1.75
CA GLU A 75 -7.07 23.24 -2.12
C GLU A 75 -6.87 24.75 -1.90
N SER A 76 -7.03 25.54 -2.96
CA SER A 76 -7.35 26.95 -2.82
C SER A 76 -8.33 27.32 -3.93
N ASP A 77 -9.53 27.62 -3.46
CA ASP A 77 -10.70 28.08 -4.17
C ASP A 77 -10.46 29.27 -5.11
N GLN A 78 -11.12 29.16 -6.25
CA GLN A 78 -11.98 30.15 -6.92
C GLN A 78 -11.87 31.67 -6.67
N GLU A 79 -11.98 32.37 -7.81
CA GLU A 79 -12.71 33.64 -8.09
C GLU A 79 -12.02 35.02 -8.09
N GLN A 80 -12.10 35.63 -9.30
CA GLN A 80 -12.35 37.03 -9.68
C GLN A 80 -11.34 38.15 -9.31
N SER A 81 -10.69 38.73 -10.31
CA SER A 81 -10.95 40.11 -10.79
C SER A 81 -9.85 40.63 -11.72
N GLU A 82 -10.22 41.00 -12.96
CA GLU A 82 -9.99 42.31 -13.61
C GLU A 82 -10.80 42.39 -14.90
#